data_AF-A0A377FQJ3-F1
#
_entry.id   AF-A0A377FQJ3-F1
#
_cell.length_a   1.000
_cell.length_b   1.000
_cell.length_c   1.000
_cell.angle_alpha   90.00
_cell.angle_beta   90.00
_cell.angle_gamma   90.00
#
_symmetry.space_group_name_H-M   'P 1'
#
loop_
_entity.id
_entity.type
_entity.pdbx_description
1 polymer ?
#
loop_
_entity_poly.entity_id
_entity_poly.type
_entity_poly.pdbx_seq_one_letter_code
_entity_poly.pdbx_strand_id
1 'polypeptide(L)'
;MAVLLSLFGLMFVGSFVLDYQRGKTFRQSLFGGVDTLKRNLFIFLRTSISMTIFIGPLLLLSMLAFPRLIGFETVAAFMIAVLSIGFAERIIGMIVAPLVRTFWHQRGKLMPLYLDATLYIFLLSILVLEFLMNIPGVNIASPVMAVFYAFSLFYIRYLFSLLRFTLSKGVPSS
;
A
#
# COMPACT_ATOMS: atom_id res chain seq x y z
N MET A 1 3.60 15.31 1.14
CA MET A 1 2.38 15.73 0.38
C MET A 1 2.52 15.62 -1.14
N ALA A 2 3.65 16.04 -1.74
CA ALA A 2 3.82 16.05 -3.21
C ALA A 2 3.67 14.67 -3.89
N VAL A 3 4.25 13.61 -3.31
CA VAL A 3 4.16 12.24 -3.83
C VAL A 3 2.71 11.73 -3.89
N LEU A 4 1.93 12.07 -2.87
CA LEU A 4 0.52 11.72 -2.71
C LEU A 4 -0.36 12.36 -3.80
N LEU A 5 -0.17 13.66 -4.01
CA LEU A 5 -0.80 14.42 -5.09
C LEU A 5 -0.39 13.91 -6.47
N SER A 6 0.88 13.55 -6.65
CA SER A 6 1.38 13.01 -7.93
C SER A 6 0.77 11.65 -8.28
N LEU A 7 0.53 10.79 -7.29
CA LEU A 7 -0.07 9.46 -7.49
C LEU A 7 -1.57 9.55 -7.77
N PHE A 8 -2.30 10.40 -7.03
CA PHE A 8 -3.71 10.68 -7.36
C PHE A 8 -3.85 11.36 -8.72
N GLY A 9 -2.90 12.23 -9.08
CA GLY A 9 -2.79 12.81 -10.41
C GLY A 9 -2.56 11.75 -11.50
N LEU A 10 -1.66 10.80 -11.28
CA LEU A 10 -1.41 9.68 -12.21
C LEU A 10 -2.63 8.77 -12.38
N MET A 11 -3.36 8.48 -11.30
CA MET A 11 -4.60 7.69 -11.38
C MET A 11 -5.71 8.43 -12.13
N PHE A 12 -5.82 9.75 -11.93
CA PHE A 12 -6.74 10.60 -12.69
C PHE A 12 -6.38 10.60 -14.17
N VAL A 13 -5.12 10.85 -14.51
CA VAL A 13 -4.63 10.87 -15.90
C VAL A 13 -4.82 9.49 -16.55
N GLY A 14 -4.51 8.40 -15.85
CA GLY A 14 -4.70 7.05 -16.35
C GLY A 14 -6.17 6.71 -16.64
N SER A 15 -7.08 7.06 -15.72
CA SER A 15 -8.53 6.89 -15.92
C SER A 15 -9.04 7.76 -17.06
N PHE A 16 -8.56 9.00 -17.15
CA PHE A 16 -8.95 9.97 -18.17
C PHE A 16 -8.50 9.52 -19.57
N VAL A 17 -7.26 9.05 -19.71
CA VAL A 17 -6.71 8.53 -20.97
C VAL A 17 -7.47 7.28 -21.43
N LEU A 18 -7.78 6.35 -20.51
CA LEU A 18 -8.55 5.15 -20.83
C LEU A 18 -9.99 5.45 -21.26
N ASP A 19 -10.65 6.42 -20.62
CA ASP A 19 -12.01 6.81 -20.98
C ASP A 19 -12.05 7.63 -22.28
N TYR A 20 -11.02 8.43 -22.56
CA TYR A 20 -10.88 9.15 -23.82
C TYR A 20 -10.60 8.22 -24.99
N GLN A 21 -9.74 7.20 -24.81
CA GLN A 21 -9.49 6.16 -25.82
C GLN A 21 -10.73 5.31 -26.14
N ARG A 22 -11.70 5.23 -25.22
CA ARG A 22 -12.98 4.54 -25.42
C ARG A 22 -14.05 5.40 -26.13
N GLY A 23 -13.68 6.58 -26.63
CA GLY A 23 -14.57 7.44 -27.43
C GLY A 23 -15.56 8.27 -26.61
N LYS A 24 -15.38 8.39 -25.29
CA LYS A 24 -16.24 9.24 -24.45
C LYS A 24 -15.93 10.72 -24.66
N THR A 25 -16.94 11.57 -24.54
CA THR A 25 -16.76 13.03 -24.62
C THR A 25 -15.88 13.54 -23.48
N PHE A 26 -15.14 14.63 -23.71
CA PHE A 26 -14.22 15.23 -22.73
C PHE A 26 -14.87 15.44 -21.35
N ARG A 27 -16.12 15.92 -21.33
CA ARG A 27 -16.90 16.12 -20.11
C ARG A 27 -17.20 14.80 -19.38
N GLN A 28 -17.57 13.74 -20.11
CA GLN A 28 -17.82 12.42 -19.55
C GLN A 28 -16.55 11.75 -19.03
N SER A 29 -15.40 11.93 -19.70
CA SER A 29 -14.10 11.45 -19.22
C SER A 29 -13.65 12.16 -17.94
N LEU A 30 -13.89 13.47 -17.83
CA LEU A 30 -13.58 14.25 -16.64
C LEU A 30 -14.42 13.84 -15.43
N PHE A 31 -15.75 13.74 -15.59
CA PHE A 31 -16.63 13.29 -14.51
C PHE A 31 -16.40 11.81 -14.17
N GLY A 32 -16.17 10.95 -15.16
CA GLY A 32 -15.80 9.54 -14.95
C GLY A 32 -14.48 9.39 -14.20
N GLY A 33 -13.47 10.21 -14.52
CA GLY A 33 -12.21 10.28 -13.79
C GLY A 33 -12.39 10.72 -12.34
N VAL A 34 -13.20 11.76 -12.08
CA VAL A 34 -13.51 12.24 -10.72
C VAL A 34 -14.29 11.20 -9.90
N ASP A 35 -15.27 10.52 -10.48
CA ASP A 35 -16.04 9.49 -9.79
C ASP A 35 -15.19 8.25 -9.51
N THR A 36 -14.30 7.88 -10.43
CA THR A 36 -13.29 6.84 -10.22
C THR A 36 -12.35 7.23 -9.08
N LEU A 37 -11.94 8.51 -9.01
CA LEU A 37 -11.11 9.04 -7.94
C LEU A 37 -11.83 8.99 -6.59
N LYS A 38 -13.08 9.43 -6.51
CA LYS A 38 -13.91 9.36 -5.28
C LYS A 38 -14.12 7.92 -4.83
N ARG A 39 -14.46 7.01 -5.75
CA ARG A 39 -14.69 5.59 -5.44
C ARG A 39 -13.39 4.94 -4.96
N ASN A 40 -12.28 5.23 -5.61
CA ASN A 40 -10.96 4.78 -5.16
C ASN A 40 -10.62 5.39 -3.81
N LEU A 41 -10.92 6.67 -3.55
CA LEU A 41 -10.69 7.33 -2.27
C LEU A 41 -11.51 6.67 -1.14
N PHE A 42 -12.75 6.26 -1.42
CA PHE A 42 -13.60 5.59 -0.44
C PHE A 42 -13.15 4.15 -0.15
N ILE A 43 -12.82 3.39 -1.20
CA ILE A 43 -12.20 2.06 -1.05
C ILE A 43 -10.87 2.18 -0.29
N PHE A 44 -10.11 3.22 -0.60
CA PHE A 44 -8.85 3.57 0.03
C PHE A 44 -9.04 3.87 1.52
N LEU A 45 -10.00 4.73 1.88
CA LEU A 45 -10.32 5.08 3.27
C LEU A 45 -10.75 3.84 4.06
N ARG A 46 -11.71 3.07 3.53
CA ARG A 46 -12.21 1.84 4.16
C ARG A 46 -11.09 0.83 4.41
N THR A 47 -10.18 0.68 3.45
CA THR A 47 -9.10 -0.29 3.58
C THR A 47 -7.95 0.22 4.44
N SER A 48 -7.71 1.54 4.45
CA SER A 48 -6.75 2.15 5.36
C SER A 48 -7.20 1.96 6.81
N ILE A 49 -8.49 2.14 7.09
CA ILE A 49 -9.09 1.85 8.40
C ILE A 49 -8.95 0.35 8.75
N SER A 50 -9.14 -0.57 7.80
CA SER A 50 -8.92 -1.99 8.08
C SER A 50 -7.45 -2.32 8.34
N MET A 51 -6.52 -1.64 7.66
CA MET A 51 -5.08 -1.79 7.89
C MET A 51 -4.65 -1.23 9.25
N THR A 52 -5.35 -0.22 9.79
CA THR A 52 -5.14 0.27 11.17
C THR A 52 -5.27 -0.85 12.20
N ILE A 53 -6.18 -1.82 11.98
CA ILE A 53 -6.39 -2.96 12.87
C ILE A 53 -5.16 -3.89 12.92
N PHE A 54 -4.34 -3.91 11.86
CA PHE A 54 -3.13 -4.75 11.80
C PHE A 54 -1.86 -3.95 12.12
N ILE A 55 -1.71 -2.78 11.52
CA ILE A 55 -0.53 -1.92 11.68
C ILE A 55 -0.49 -1.29 13.07
N GLY A 56 -1.64 -0.91 13.63
CA GLY A 56 -1.73 -0.32 14.96
C GLY A 56 -1.12 -1.22 16.03
N PRO A 57 -1.62 -2.46 16.19
CA PRO A 57 -1.03 -3.42 17.12
C PRO A 57 0.43 -3.74 16.81
N LEU A 58 0.80 -3.86 15.53
CA LEU A 58 2.19 -4.11 15.13
C LEU A 58 3.12 -2.97 15.59
N LEU A 59 2.71 -1.72 15.40
CA LEU A 59 3.47 -0.55 15.85
C LEU A 59 3.55 -0.49 17.38
N LEU A 60 2.46 -0.75 18.08
CA LEU A 60 2.45 -0.80 19.55
C LEU A 60 3.39 -1.87 20.09
N LEU A 61 3.31 -3.09 19.54
CA LEU A 61 4.20 -4.19 19.92
C LEU A 61 5.66 -3.85 19.61
N SER A 62 5.94 -3.21 18.47
CA SER A 62 7.30 -2.80 18.12
C SER A 62 7.84 -1.71 19.04
N MET A 63 6.99 -0.79 19.51
CA MET A 63 7.36 0.24 20.48
C MET A 63 7.64 -0.37 21.86
N LEU A 64 6.89 -1.39 22.27
CA LEU A 64 7.09 -2.11 23.53
C LEU A 64 8.32 -3.03 23.50
N ALA A 65 8.49 -3.78 22.41
CA ALA A 65 9.58 -4.74 22.26
C ALA A 65 10.93 -4.07 21.91
N PHE A 66 10.88 -2.96 21.17
CA PHE A 66 12.06 -2.23 20.70
C PHE A 66 11.97 -0.71 20.94
N PRO A 67 11.88 -0.27 22.21
CA PRO A 67 11.61 1.13 22.57
C PRO A 67 12.72 2.10 22.14
N ARG A 68 13.93 1.59 21.86
CA ARG A 68 15.07 2.39 21.38
C ARG A 68 15.11 2.55 19.86
N LEU A 69 14.29 1.79 19.12
CA LEU A 69 14.30 1.78 17.66
C LEU A 69 13.17 2.60 17.04
N ILE A 70 12.03 2.70 17.74
CA ILE A 70 10.90 3.54 17.33
C ILE A 70 10.22 4.18 18.54
N GLY A 71 9.97 5.48 18.44
CA GLY A 71 9.27 6.27 19.46
C GLY A 71 8.24 7.21 18.84
N PHE A 72 7.16 7.45 19.59
CA PHE A 72 6.10 8.39 19.23
C PHE A 72 5.91 9.39 20.37
N GLU A 73 6.08 10.67 20.09
CA GLU A 73 5.93 11.74 21.09
C GLU A 73 4.46 11.97 21.46
N THR A 74 3.53 11.74 20.53
CA THR A 74 2.10 11.96 20.73
C THR A 74 1.27 10.81 20.14
N VAL A 75 0.05 10.63 20.68
CA VAL A 75 -0.94 9.71 20.11
C VAL A 75 -1.29 10.11 18.67
N ALA A 76 -1.29 11.40 18.35
CA ALA A 76 -1.51 11.89 17.00
C ALA A 76 -0.42 11.41 16.03
N ALA A 77 0.86 11.50 16.42
CA ALA A 77 1.98 11.00 15.61
C ALA A 77 1.86 9.49 15.35
N PHE A 78 1.47 8.71 16.37
CA PHE A 78 1.17 7.29 16.21
C PHE A 78 0.05 7.03 15.19
N MET A 79 -1.08 7.74 15.31
CA MET A 79 -2.20 7.56 14.39
C MET A 79 -1.83 7.94 12.95
N ILE A 80 -1.08 9.03 12.76
CA ILE A 80 -0.60 9.47 11.44
C ILE A 80 0.38 8.44 10.85
N ALA A 81 1.26 7.85 11.67
CA ALA A 81 2.17 6.79 11.24
C ALA A 81 1.41 5.54 10.79
N VAL A 82 0.43 5.08 11.57
CA VAL A 82 -0.42 3.93 11.21
C VAL A 82 -1.08 4.16 9.84
N LEU A 83 -1.71 5.32 9.66
CA LEU A 83 -2.37 5.68 8.41
C LEU A 83 -1.39 5.79 7.25
N SER A 84 -0.19 6.34 7.47
CA SER A 84 0.82 6.52 6.43
C SER A 84 1.41 5.20 5.95
N ILE A 85 1.64 4.25 6.85
CA ILE A 85 2.09 2.91 6.48
C ILE A 85 1.00 2.16 5.70
N GLY A 86 -0.26 2.23 6.14
CA GLY A 86 -1.39 1.66 5.40
C GLY A 86 -1.54 2.29 4.01
N PHE A 87 -1.26 3.60 3.92
CA PHE A 87 -1.25 4.34 2.67
C PHE A 87 -0.13 3.87 1.73
N ALA A 88 1.08 3.63 2.24
CA ALA A 88 2.19 3.09 1.49
C ALA A 88 1.92 1.69 0.90
N GLU A 89 1.37 0.79 1.72
CA GLU A 89 0.95 -0.56 1.30
C GLU A 89 0.03 -0.49 0.09
N ARG A 90 -0.96 0.40 0.15
CA ARG A 90 -1.99 0.54 -0.87
C ARG A 90 -1.47 1.14 -2.18
N ILE A 91 -0.56 2.11 -2.12
CA ILE A 91 0.10 2.62 -3.34
C ILE A 91 0.77 1.47 -4.08
N ILE A 92 1.54 0.66 -3.36
CA ILE A 92 2.29 -0.42 -3.99
C ILE A 92 1.34 -1.50 -4.49
N GLY A 93 0.31 -1.84 -3.70
CA GLY A 93 -0.68 -2.83 -4.09
C GLY A 93 -1.55 -2.42 -5.30
N MET A 94 -1.84 -1.13 -5.49
CA MET A 94 -2.73 -0.64 -6.54
C MET A 94 -2.01 -0.09 -7.78
N ILE A 95 -0.79 0.41 -7.63
CA ILE A 95 -0.08 1.10 -8.72
C ILE A 95 1.13 0.28 -9.14
N VAL A 96 2.03 -0.02 -8.21
CA VAL A 96 3.29 -0.71 -8.53
C VAL A 96 3.05 -2.15 -8.97
N ALA A 97 2.29 -2.93 -8.18
CA ALA A 97 2.10 -4.35 -8.46
C ALA A 97 1.42 -4.60 -9.83
N PRO A 98 0.36 -3.88 -10.23
CA PRO A 98 -0.18 -4.02 -11.57
C PRO A 98 0.80 -3.61 -12.68
N LEU A 99 1.57 -2.54 -12.49
CA LEU A 99 2.48 -1.99 -13.49
C LEU A 99 3.69 -2.91 -13.75
N VAL A 100 4.21 -3.55 -12.71
CA VAL A 100 5.26 -4.56 -12.86
C VAL A 100 4.70 -5.84 -13.48
N ARG A 101 3.49 -6.25 -13.11
CA ARG A 101 2.83 -7.43 -13.69
C ARG A 101 2.48 -7.25 -15.15
N THR A 102 2.05 -6.06 -15.59
CA THR A 102 1.79 -5.78 -17.01
C THR A 102 3.06 -5.87 -17.84
N PHE A 103 4.21 -5.42 -17.34
CA PHE A 103 5.50 -5.54 -18.03
C PHE A 103 5.89 -7.01 -18.28
N TRP A 104 5.71 -7.88 -17.28
CA TRP A 104 5.97 -9.32 -17.45
C TRP A 104 4.94 -9.99 -18.37
N HIS A 105 3.67 -9.60 -18.26
CA HIS A 105 2.61 -10.11 -19.11
C HIS A 105 2.84 -9.76 -20.59
N GLN A 106 3.32 -8.56 -20.89
CA GLN A 106 3.69 -8.15 -22.26
C GLN A 106 4.83 -9.00 -22.85
N ARG A 107 5.67 -9.60 -21.99
CA ARG A 107 6.74 -10.51 -22.40
C ARG A 107 6.32 -11.98 -22.43
N GLY A 108 5.02 -12.27 -22.26
CA GLY A 108 4.47 -13.63 -22.28
C GLY A 108 4.92 -14.51 -21.12
N LYS A 109 5.48 -13.94 -20.05
CA LYS A 109 6.01 -14.70 -18.90
C LYS A 109 5.29 -14.29 -17.62
N LEU A 110 5.03 -15.26 -16.76
CA LEU A 110 4.58 -15.00 -15.38
C LEU A 110 5.76 -14.46 -14.56
N MET A 111 5.50 -13.47 -13.72
CA MET A 111 6.50 -12.89 -12.84
C MET A 111 6.93 -13.90 -11.76
N PRO A 112 8.23 -14.13 -11.54
CA PRO A 112 8.70 -14.98 -10.45
C PRO A 112 8.27 -14.40 -9.09
N LEU A 113 7.73 -15.24 -8.21
CA LEU A 113 7.19 -14.83 -6.91
C LEU A 113 8.24 -14.13 -6.04
N TYR A 114 9.48 -14.64 -6.03
CA TYR A 114 10.58 -14.04 -5.28
C TYR A 114 10.89 -12.62 -5.74
N LEU A 115 10.81 -12.37 -7.05
CA LEU A 115 11.08 -11.05 -7.62
C LEU A 115 9.95 -10.07 -7.33
N ASP A 116 8.69 -10.54 -7.30
CA ASP A 116 7.53 -9.73 -6.88
C ASP A 116 7.65 -9.36 -5.40
N ALA A 117 7.99 -10.34 -4.56
CA ALA A 117 8.20 -10.16 -3.12
C ALA A 117 9.34 -9.17 -2.81
N THR A 118 10.50 -9.33 -3.44
CA THR A 118 11.65 -8.47 -3.19
C THR A 118 11.38 -7.03 -3.63
N LEU A 119 10.81 -6.83 -4.83
CA LEU A 119 10.46 -5.49 -5.30
C LEU A 119 9.40 -4.84 -4.40
N TYR A 120 8.41 -5.62 -3.97
CA TYR A 120 7.37 -5.14 -3.07
C TYR A 120 7.95 -4.69 -1.73
N ILE A 121 8.74 -5.55 -1.07
CA ILE A 121 9.35 -5.25 0.22
C ILE A 121 10.30 -4.06 0.09
N PHE A 122 11.13 -4.02 -0.95
CA PHE A 122 12.10 -2.95 -1.16
C PHE A 122 11.41 -1.59 -1.34
N LEU A 123 10.45 -1.50 -2.26
CA LEU A 123 9.71 -0.26 -2.50
C LEU A 123 8.88 0.16 -1.29
N LEU A 124 8.27 -0.81 -0.59
CA LEU A 124 7.49 -0.53 0.61
C LEU A 124 8.36 -0.01 1.74
N SER A 125 9.57 -0.57 1.90
CA SER A 125 10.53 -0.11 2.90
C SER A 125 10.93 1.34 2.66
N ILE A 126 11.23 1.70 1.41
CA ILE A 126 11.57 3.08 1.04
C ILE A 126 10.40 4.02 1.35
N LEU A 127 9.19 3.66 0.92
CA LEU A 127 8.02 4.52 1.11
C LEU A 127 7.66 4.69 2.60
N VAL A 128 7.74 3.61 3.38
CA VAL A 128 7.47 3.63 4.82
C VAL A 128 8.51 4.48 5.54
N LEU A 129 9.80 4.32 5.20
CA LEU A 129 10.86 5.13 5.79
C LEU A 129 10.65 6.62 5.49
N GLU A 130 10.41 6.95 4.21
CA GLU A 130 10.18 8.31 3.75
C GLU A 130 8.98 8.94 4.48
N PHE A 131 7.88 8.20 4.63
CA PHE A 131 6.72 8.73 5.34
C PHE A 131 6.96 8.92 6.82
N LEU A 132 7.57 7.95 7.50
CA LEU A 132 7.78 8.06 8.93
C LEU A 132 8.78 9.16 9.30
N MET A 133 9.83 9.36 8.50
CA MET A 133 10.81 10.46 8.68
C MET A 133 10.18 11.85 8.49
N ASN A 134 9.11 11.94 7.69
CA ASN A 134 8.43 13.20 7.41
C ASN A 134 7.27 13.49 8.39
N ILE A 135 6.97 12.61 9.36
CA ILE A 135 5.93 12.85 10.37
C ILE A 135 6.55 13.49 11.61
N PRO A 136 6.10 14.69 12.00
CA PRO A 136 6.58 15.33 13.23
C PRO A 136 6.19 14.49 14.46
N GLY A 137 7.15 14.28 15.37
CA GLY A 137 6.96 13.49 16.59
C GLY A 137 7.13 11.97 16.42
N VAL A 138 7.58 11.50 15.26
CA VAL A 138 8.04 10.12 15.05
C VAL A 138 9.56 10.11 15.09
N ASN A 139 10.13 9.28 15.98
CA ASN A 139 11.57 9.12 16.09
C ASN A 139 11.96 7.70 15.70
N ILE A 140 12.69 7.55 14.59
CA ILE A 140 13.21 6.28 14.12
C ILE A 140 14.72 6.30 14.27
N ALA A 141 15.25 5.43 15.11
CA ALA A 141 16.69 5.33 15.31
C ALA A 141 17.40 4.51 14.22
N SER A 142 16.66 3.67 13.48
CA SER A 142 17.25 2.81 12.45
C SER A 142 16.32 2.57 11.24
N PRO A 143 16.84 2.70 10.00
CA PRO A 143 16.08 2.41 8.78
C PRO A 143 15.67 0.94 8.67
N VAL A 144 16.30 0.05 9.45
CA VAL A 144 15.94 -1.38 9.51
C VAL A 144 14.49 -1.58 9.97
N MET A 145 13.93 -0.66 10.76
CA MET A 145 12.53 -0.72 11.18
C MET A 145 11.56 -0.63 10.01
N ALA A 146 11.88 0.19 8.99
CA ALA A 146 11.05 0.30 7.81
C ALA A 146 11.04 -1.01 6.99
N VAL A 147 12.19 -1.69 6.92
CA VAL A 147 12.29 -3.01 6.30
C VAL A 147 11.50 -4.06 7.08
N PHE A 148 11.57 -4.03 8.40
CA PHE A 148 10.78 -4.91 9.27
C PHE A 148 9.27 -4.73 9.06
N TYR A 149 8.78 -3.49 9.00
CA TYR A 149 7.37 -3.22 8.74
C TYR A 149 6.95 -3.65 7.34
N ALA A 150 7.77 -3.36 6.32
CA ALA A 150 7.51 -3.78 4.95
C ALA A 150 7.43 -5.30 4.81
N PHE A 151 8.36 -6.02 5.46
CA PHE A 151 8.36 -7.48 5.51
C PHE A 151 7.12 -8.03 6.23
N SER A 152 6.78 -7.46 7.39
CA SER A 152 5.61 -7.88 8.17
C SER A 152 4.30 -7.71 7.38
N LEU A 153 4.17 -6.59 6.67
CA LEU A 153 3.00 -6.33 5.82
C LEU A 153 2.93 -7.26 4.63
N PHE A 154 4.07 -7.52 3.97
CA PHE A 154 4.14 -8.51 2.91
C PHE A 154 3.72 -9.91 3.42
N TYR A 155 4.22 -10.31 4.58
CA TYR A 155 3.91 -11.60 5.19
C TYR A 155 2.41 -11.73 5.52
N ILE A 156 1.82 -10.72 6.17
CA ILE A 156 0.39 -10.69 6.49
C ILE A 156 -0.44 -10.79 5.21
N ARG A 157 -0.09 -10.01 4.18
CA ARG A 157 -0.78 -10.04 2.89
C ARG A 157 -0.71 -11.41 2.21
N TYR A 158 0.46 -12.05 2.25
CA TYR A 158 0.66 -13.37 1.69
C TYR A 158 -0.15 -14.42 2.46
N LEU A 159 -0.17 -14.34 3.79
CA LEU A 159 -0.93 -15.23 4.67
C LEU A 159 -2.44 -15.11 4.42
N PHE A 160 -2.97 -13.90 4.28
CA PHE A 160 -4.37 -13.68 3.88
C PHE A 160 -4.69 -14.22 2.48
N SER A 161 -3.76 -14.07 1.53
CA SER A 161 -3.91 -14.65 0.20
C SER A 161 -4.00 -16.17 0.27
N LEU A 162 -3.12 -16.82 1.05
CA LEU A 162 -3.13 -18.27 1.29
C LEU A 162 -4.43 -18.73 1.95
N LEU A 163 -4.86 -18.09 3.05
CA LEU A 163 -6.11 -18.39 3.72
C LEU A 163 -7.30 -18.30 2.78
N ARG A 164 -7.36 -17.24 1.95
CA ARG A 164 -8.42 -17.07 0.95
C ARG A 164 -8.39 -18.18 -0.10
N PHE A 165 -7.22 -18.61 -0.55
CA PHE A 165 -7.10 -19.74 -1.47
C PHE A 165 -7.56 -21.06 -0.83
N THR A 166 -7.19 -21.31 0.42
CA THR A 166 -7.59 -22.52 1.16
C THR A 166 -9.11 -22.56 1.38
N LEU A 167 -9.71 -21.43 1.77
CA LEU A 167 -11.17 -21.30 1.96
C LEU A 167 -11.94 -21.35 0.64
N SER A 168 -11.44 -20.70 -0.42
CA SER A 168 -12.10 -20.68 -1.73
C SER A 168 -12.00 -22.01 -2.49
N LYS A 169 -11.02 -22.86 -2.15
CA LYS A 169 -10.86 -24.19 -2.75
C LYS A 169 -11.58 -25.29 -1.98
N GLY A 170 -12.23 -25.00 -0.84
CA GLY A 170 -12.94 -26.01 -0.05
C GLY A 170 -12.08 -27.26 0.12
N VAL A 171 -10.85 -27.10 0.59
CA VAL A 171 -9.98 -28.26 0.84
C VAL A 171 -10.64 -29.04 1.99
N PRO A 172 -11.11 -30.28 1.77
CA PRO A 172 -11.63 -31.09 2.86
C PRO A 172 -10.48 -31.31 3.82
N SER A 173 -10.66 -30.89 5.06
CA SER A 173 -9.81 -31.29 6.17
C SER A 173 -9.92 -32.80 6.29
N SER A 174 -8.91 -33.50 5.80
CA SER A 174 -8.60 -34.89 6.17
C SER A 174 -8.27 -34.97 7.65
#